data_AF-A0A3N5WC03-F1
#
_entry.id   AF-A0A3N5WC03-F1
#
_cell.length_a   1.000
_cell.length_b   1.000
_cell.length_c   1.000
_cell.angle_alpha   90.00
_cell.angle_beta   90.00
_cell.angle_gamma   90.00
#
_symmetry.space_group_name_H-M   'P 1'
#
loop_
_entity.id
_entity.type
_entity.pdbx_description
1 polymer ?
#
loop_
_entity_poly.entity_id
_entity_poly.type
_entity_poly.pdbx_seq_one_letter_code
_entity_poly.pdbx_strand_id
1 'polypeptide(L)'
;MSLPVGRIGRVSISRLICGSNPIIGSAHDRDLIYMAALMRHYFTDRKIMDLWQTCEQCGINTMIGPVNSPAAYGEDPTMRVYGQYRKERGGKIQWIAQTYPDAADLTSSIQKAVDNGAVGAFILGNIADRWVQLNQIDLFAETIEFIRKNGLIAGTAGHALEVPMTLQKAGIDVDFYMKTLHGDNYWSATPEAERPAKGL
;
A
#
# COMPACT_ATOMS: atom_id res chain seq x y z
N MET A 1 -10.45 -23.76 -1.95
CA MET A 1 -11.57 -22.94 -1.43
C MET A 1 -11.62 -21.66 -2.26
N SER A 2 -12.81 -21.14 -2.60
CA SER A 2 -12.93 -19.85 -3.31
C SER A 2 -13.41 -18.78 -2.33
N LEU A 3 -12.61 -17.74 -2.10
CA LEU A 3 -13.03 -16.56 -1.36
C LEU A 3 -13.98 -15.71 -2.22
N PRO A 4 -14.93 -14.96 -1.61
CA PRO A 4 -15.69 -13.96 -2.33
C PRO A 4 -14.77 -12.93 -3.01
N VAL A 5 -15.14 -12.52 -4.22
CA VAL A 5 -14.40 -11.53 -5.01
C VAL A 5 -15.27 -10.30 -5.30
N GLY A 6 -14.64 -9.13 -5.30
CA GLY A 6 -15.21 -7.88 -5.80
C GLY A 6 -14.45 -7.42 -7.05
N ARG A 7 -14.87 -6.28 -7.63
CA ARG A 7 -14.19 -5.64 -8.75
C ARG A 7 -13.94 -4.17 -8.46
N ILE A 8 -12.75 -3.70 -8.80
CA ILE A 8 -12.39 -2.29 -8.88
C ILE A 8 -11.93 -2.06 -10.32
N GLY A 9 -12.68 -1.27 -11.09
CA GLY A 9 -12.51 -1.15 -12.54
C GLY A 9 -12.44 -2.53 -13.22
N ARG A 10 -11.30 -2.81 -13.87
CA ARG A 10 -11.06 -4.07 -14.58
C ARG A 10 -10.48 -5.20 -13.73
N VAL A 11 -10.12 -4.93 -12.48
CA VAL A 11 -9.37 -5.85 -11.60
C VAL A 11 -10.35 -6.59 -10.68
N SER A 12 -10.28 -7.93 -10.67
CA SER A 12 -11.05 -8.78 -9.76
C SER A 12 -10.22 -9.08 -8.51
N ILE A 13 -10.71 -8.69 -7.33
CA ILE A 13 -9.95 -8.68 -6.08
C ILE A 13 -10.69 -9.53 -5.03
N SER A 14 -9.99 -10.45 -4.37
CA SER A 14 -10.52 -11.20 -3.23
C SER A 14 -10.88 -10.24 -2.08
N ARG A 15 -11.99 -10.50 -1.38
CA ARG A 15 -12.43 -9.66 -0.25
C ARG A 15 -11.45 -9.63 0.93
N LEU A 16 -10.48 -10.56 0.94
CA LEU A 16 -9.30 -10.52 1.79
C LEU A 16 -8.07 -10.26 0.91
N ILE A 17 -7.22 -9.33 1.32
CA ILE A 17 -6.00 -8.92 0.59
C ILE A 17 -4.79 -9.18 1.49
N CYS A 18 -3.71 -9.71 0.94
CA CYS A 18 -2.47 -9.90 1.68
C CYS A 18 -1.76 -8.56 1.89
N GLY A 19 -1.52 -8.16 3.14
CA GLY A 19 -0.69 -7.00 3.47
C GLY A 19 0.81 -7.30 3.40
N SER A 20 1.63 -6.25 3.42
CA SER A 20 3.09 -6.34 3.23
C SER A 20 3.94 -5.79 4.36
N ASN A 21 3.40 -5.06 5.35
CA ASN A 21 4.25 -4.40 6.37
C ASN A 21 5.31 -5.32 7.01
N PRO A 22 4.99 -6.58 7.36
CA PRO A 22 5.99 -7.50 7.92
C PRO A 22 7.14 -7.83 6.95
N ILE A 23 6.91 -7.84 5.64
CA ILE A 23 7.95 -8.20 4.65
C ILE A 23 9.01 -7.12 4.52
N ILE A 24 8.65 -5.85 4.78
CA ILE A 24 9.58 -4.71 4.80
C ILE A 24 10.13 -4.40 6.19
N GLY A 25 9.77 -5.19 7.20
CA GLY A 25 10.18 -4.95 8.59
C GLY A 25 9.57 -3.69 9.21
N SER A 26 8.37 -3.29 8.77
CA SER A 26 7.65 -2.14 9.31
C SER A 26 6.59 -2.60 10.30
N ALA A 27 6.60 -2.03 11.49
CA ALA A 27 5.65 -2.31 12.56
C ALA A 27 5.31 -1.02 13.33
N HIS A 28 4.12 -0.98 13.93
CA HIS A 28 3.79 0.01 14.95
C HIS A 28 4.19 -0.53 16.32
N ASP A 29 5.50 -0.63 16.53
CA ASP A 29 6.15 -1.39 17.61
C ASP A 29 6.62 -0.52 18.80
N ARG A 30 6.56 0.81 18.67
CA ARG A 30 6.93 1.80 19.71
C ARG A 30 8.31 1.53 20.30
N ASP A 31 8.33 0.97 21.51
CA ASP A 31 9.53 0.76 22.32
C ASP A 31 10.15 -0.63 22.06
N LEU A 32 9.51 -1.46 21.23
CA LEU A 32 10.03 -2.78 20.85
C LEU A 32 11.04 -2.64 19.70
N ILE A 33 12.18 -2.02 19.98
CA ILE A 33 13.24 -1.68 19.02
C ILE A 33 13.78 -2.85 18.18
N TYR A 34 13.55 -4.09 18.62
CA TYR A 34 14.00 -5.31 17.94
C TYR A 34 13.01 -5.85 16.90
N MET A 35 11.78 -5.31 16.85
CA MET A 35 10.71 -5.89 16.04
C MET A 35 10.98 -5.82 14.54
N ALA A 36 11.49 -4.68 14.05
CA ALA A 36 11.91 -4.57 12.66
C ALA A 36 12.96 -5.63 12.29
N ALA A 37 13.99 -5.80 13.12
CA ALA A 37 15.04 -6.80 12.91
C ALA A 37 14.49 -8.25 12.95
N LEU A 38 13.59 -8.56 13.89
CA LEU A 38 12.95 -9.86 13.99
C LEU A 38 12.11 -10.19 12.75
N MET A 39 11.30 -9.24 12.28
CA MET A 39 10.51 -9.38 11.06
C MET A 39 11.42 -9.64 9.85
N ARG A 40 12.49 -8.86 9.70
CA ARG A 40 13.45 -9.02 8.60
C ARG A 40 14.19 -10.36 8.64
N HIS A 41 14.49 -10.88 9.83
CA HIS A 41 15.11 -12.18 9.98
C HIS A 41 14.14 -13.32 9.60
N TYR A 42 12.86 -13.19 9.95
CA TYR A 42 11.84 -14.19 9.66
C TYR A 42 11.40 -14.18 8.19
N PHE A 43 11.09 -13.01 7.64
CA PHE A 43 10.58 -12.81 6.28
C PHE A 43 11.71 -12.81 5.25
N THR A 44 12.38 -13.95 5.13
CA THR A 44 13.26 -14.25 4.00
C THR A 44 12.47 -14.29 2.68
N ASP A 45 13.16 -14.14 1.55
CA ASP A 45 12.53 -14.25 0.21
C ASP A 45 11.70 -15.53 0.06
N ARG A 46 12.24 -16.66 0.52
CA ARG A 46 11.53 -17.95 0.50
C ARG A 46 10.23 -17.87 1.32
N LYS A 47 10.27 -17.28 2.52
CA LYS A 47 9.10 -17.13 3.39
C LYS A 47 8.05 -16.18 2.81
N ILE A 48 8.49 -15.11 2.16
CA ILE A 48 7.58 -14.20 1.44
C ILE A 48 6.89 -14.94 0.28
N MET A 49 7.63 -15.72 -0.50
CA MET A 49 7.04 -16.55 -1.56
C MET A 49 6.11 -17.64 -1.02
N ASP A 50 6.48 -18.30 0.09
CA ASP A 50 5.63 -19.30 0.76
C ASP A 50 4.31 -18.67 1.24
N LEU A 51 4.37 -17.43 1.77
CA LEU A 51 3.19 -16.66 2.17
C LEU A 51 2.27 -16.42 0.97
N TRP A 52 2.79 -15.87 -0.13
CA TRP A 52 1.96 -15.59 -1.31
C TRP A 52 1.38 -16.85 -1.94
N GLN A 53 2.15 -17.95 -1.96
CA GLN A 53 1.65 -19.24 -2.43
C GLN A 53 0.51 -19.76 -1.55
N THR A 54 0.65 -19.63 -0.23
CA THR A 54 -0.41 -19.99 0.71
C THR A 54 -1.65 -19.12 0.50
N CYS A 55 -1.48 -17.81 0.30
CA CYS A 55 -2.57 -16.89 -0.04
C CYS A 55 -3.33 -17.36 -1.28
N GLU A 56 -2.62 -17.68 -2.37
CA GLU A 56 -3.24 -18.17 -3.60
C GLU A 56 -3.98 -19.51 -3.40
N GLN A 57 -3.40 -20.45 -2.65
CA GLN A 57 -4.05 -21.72 -2.31
C GLN A 57 -5.33 -21.53 -1.49
N CYS A 58 -5.39 -20.49 -0.66
CA CYS A 58 -6.57 -20.08 0.09
C CYS A 58 -7.57 -19.25 -0.72
N GLY A 59 -7.28 -18.91 -1.98
CA GLY A 59 -8.14 -18.11 -2.85
C GLY A 59 -7.97 -16.59 -2.69
N ILE A 60 -6.95 -16.13 -1.96
CA ILE A 60 -6.53 -14.72 -1.97
C ILE A 60 -5.77 -14.47 -3.27
N ASN A 61 -6.18 -13.48 -4.04
CA ASN A 61 -5.62 -13.24 -5.38
C ASN A 61 -4.89 -11.91 -5.50
N THR A 62 -4.81 -11.12 -4.44
CA THR A 62 -4.23 -9.77 -4.46
C THR A 62 -3.43 -9.53 -3.17
N MET A 63 -2.29 -8.89 -3.33
CA MET A 63 -1.50 -8.32 -2.26
C MET A 63 -1.36 -6.81 -2.45
N ILE A 64 -1.24 -6.09 -1.33
CA ILE A 64 -0.83 -4.69 -1.30
C ILE A 64 0.61 -4.66 -0.81
N GLY A 65 1.46 -3.95 -1.53
CA GLY A 65 2.89 -3.90 -1.27
C GLY A 65 3.52 -2.57 -1.71
N PRO A 66 4.59 -2.11 -1.05
CA PRO A 66 5.26 -0.86 -1.39
C PRO A 66 6.15 -0.94 -2.63
N VAL A 67 6.40 0.23 -3.21
CA VAL A 67 7.46 0.47 -4.20
C VAL A 67 8.61 1.18 -3.52
N ASN A 68 9.68 0.47 -3.18
CA ASN A 68 10.88 1.05 -2.54
C ASN A 68 10.53 1.88 -1.30
N SER A 69 9.87 1.26 -0.33
CA SER A 69 9.42 1.96 0.88
C SER A 69 10.56 2.69 1.60
N PRO A 70 10.44 4.01 1.85
CA PRO A 70 11.38 4.73 2.71
C PRO A 70 11.25 4.31 4.18
N ALA A 71 10.17 3.62 4.55
CA ALA A 71 9.95 3.05 5.87
C ALA A 71 10.42 1.57 5.97
N ALA A 72 11.06 1.03 4.93
CA ALA A 72 11.64 -0.30 5.00
C ALA A 72 12.86 -0.30 5.92
N TYR A 73 12.98 -1.34 6.75
CA TYR A 73 14.19 -1.57 7.52
C TYR A 73 15.22 -2.30 6.64
N GLY A 74 15.99 -1.51 5.90
CA GLY A 74 16.91 -1.97 4.86
C GLY A 74 16.30 -1.91 3.46
N GLU A 75 16.78 -2.75 2.55
CA GLU A 75 16.23 -2.82 1.18
C GLU A 75 14.81 -3.43 1.19
N ASP A 76 13.87 -2.72 0.57
CA ASP A 76 12.52 -3.21 0.30
C ASP A 76 12.56 -4.39 -0.70
N PRO A 77 12.21 -5.62 -0.27
CA PRO A 77 12.31 -6.79 -1.12
C PRO A 77 11.11 -6.96 -2.06
N THR A 78 10.06 -6.13 -1.93
CA THR A 78 8.73 -6.39 -2.48
C THR A 78 8.77 -6.71 -3.98
N MET A 79 9.33 -5.81 -4.79
CA MET A 79 9.37 -5.95 -6.24
C MET A 79 10.27 -7.11 -6.68
N ARG A 80 11.47 -7.21 -6.07
CA ARG A 80 12.44 -8.25 -6.38
C ARG A 80 11.87 -9.64 -6.13
N VAL A 81 11.29 -9.85 -4.94
CA VAL A 81 10.72 -11.14 -4.56
C VAL A 81 9.43 -11.41 -5.33
N TYR A 82 8.62 -10.38 -5.65
CA TYR A 82 7.44 -10.53 -6.51
C TYR A 82 7.82 -11.06 -7.90
N GLY A 83 8.84 -10.49 -8.54
CA GLY A 83 9.38 -10.98 -9.81
C GLY A 83 9.91 -12.41 -9.68
N GLN A 84 10.65 -12.71 -8.61
CA GLN A 84 11.18 -14.04 -8.33
C GLN A 84 10.06 -15.08 -8.16
N TYR A 85 9.01 -14.75 -7.41
CA TYR A 85 7.86 -15.62 -7.17
C TYR A 85 7.17 -16.04 -8.47
N ARG A 86 6.94 -15.07 -9.36
CA ARG A 86 6.31 -15.32 -10.66
C ARG A 86 7.22 -16.17 -11.56
N LYS A 87 8.52 -15.88 -11.58
CA LYS A 87 9.50 -16.58 -12.41
C LYS A 87 9.74 -18.02 -11.95
N GLU A 88 9.92 -18.24 -10.65
CA GLU A 88 10.34 -19.52 -10.10
C GLU A 88 9.17 -20.45 -9.75
N ARG A 89 8.03 -19.89 -9.33
CA ARG A 89 6.88 -20.66 -8.85
C ARG A 89 5.62 -20.52 -9.71
N GLY A 90 5.67 -19.70 -10.76
CA GLY A 90 4.50 -19.44 -11.62
C GLY A 90 3.37 -18.71 -10.89
N GLY A 91 3.70 -17.98 -9.81
CA GLY A 91 2.74 -17.25 -9.00
C GLY A 91 1.91 -16.25 -9.80
N LYS A 92 0.63 -16.08 -9.42
CA LYS A 92 -0.34 -15.24 -10.14
C LYS A 92 -0.98 -14.17 -9.26
N ILE A 93 -0.58 -14.07 -7.99
CA ILE A 93 -1.08 -13.04 -7.08
C ILE A 93 -0.89 -11.67 -7.72
N GLN A 94 -1.93 -10.85 -7.69
CA GLN A 94 -1.93 -9.50 -8.22
C GLN A 94 -1.30 -8.55 -7.21
N TRP A 95 -0.70 -7.47 -7.69
CA TRP A 95 -0.08 -6.46 -6.83
C TRP A 95 -0.76 -5.10 -7.00
N ILE A 96 -1.25 -4.53 -5.91
CA ILE A 96 -1.62 -3.12 -5.82
C ILE A 96 -0.49 -2.38 -5.10
N ALA A 97 0.16 -1.48 -5.84
CA ALA A 97 1.37 -0.81 -5.41
C ALA A 97 1.09 0.41 -4.53
N GLN A 98 1.65 0.41 -3.33
CA GLN A 98 1.75 1.62 -2.50
C GLN A 98 2.93 2.46 -2.99
N THR A 99 2.63 3.65 -3.49
CA THR A 99 3.59 4.54 -4.14
C THR A 99 3.94 5.73 -3.26
N TYR A 100 5.07 6.38 -3.57
CA TYR A 100 5.65 7.46 -2.79
C TYR A 100 5.93 8.69 -3.66
N PRO A 101 4.90 9.29 -4.29
CA PRO A 101 5.07 10.50 -5.08
C PRO A 101 5.37 11.70 -4.16
N ASP A 102 6.15 12.65 -4.65
CA ASP A 102 6.34 13.94 -4.01
C ASP A 102 6.32 15.07 -5.05
N ALA A 103 6.36 16.33 -4.59
CA ALA A 103 6.25 17.49 -5.47
C ALA A 103 7.40 17.63 -6.49
N ALA A 104 8.53 16.98 -6.28
CA ALA A 104 9.66 16.96 -7.22
C ALA A 104 9.59 15.76 -8.17
N ASP A 105 8.99 14.66 -7.74
CA ASP A 105 8.82 13.44 -8.53
C ASP A 105 7.51 12.71 -8.22
N LEU A 106 6.50 12.97 -9.05
CA LEU A 106 5.20 12.34 -8.93
C LEU A 106 5.14 10.95 -9.57
N THR A 107 6.11 10.58 -10.43
CA THR A 107 5.90 9.52 -11.42
C THR A 107 6.83 8.32 -11.27
N SER A 108 8.06 8.48 -10.77
CA SER A 108 9.04 7.40 -10.81
C SER A 108 8.65 6.17 -10.01
N SER A 109 8.02 6.34 -8.84
CA SER A 109 7.54 5.20 -8.05
C SER A 109 6.39 4.47 -8.75
N ILE A 110 5.55 5.19 -9.49
CA ILE A 110 4.46 4.59 -10.27
C ILE A 110 5.02 3.87 -11.50
N GLN A 111 5.99 4.47 -12.20
CA GLN A 111 6.63 3.84 -13.35
C GLN A 111 7.27 2.51 -12.95
N LYS A 112 7.97 2.46 -11.81
CA LYS A 112 8.51 1.21 -11.24
C LYS A 112 7.43 0.16 -10.99
N ALA A 113 6.26 0.55 -10.47
CA ALA A 113 5.14 -0.36 -10.28
C ALA A 113 4.62 -0.92 -11.61
N VAL A 114 4.49 -0.06 -12.63
CA VAL A 114 4.08 -0.43 -13.99
C VAL A 114 5.07 -1.44 -14.58
N ASP A 115 6.37 -1.12 -14.55
CA ASP A 115 7.44 -1.95 -15.11
C ASP A 115 7.53 -3.33 -14.47
N ASN A 116 7.04 -3.47 -13.23
CA ASN A 116 7.07 -4.71 -12.46
C ASN A 116 5.71 -5.42 -12.39
N GLY A 117 4.72 -4.96 -13.17
CA GLY A 117 3.46 -5.67 -13.37
C GLY A 117 2.46 -5.51 -12.23
N ALA A 118 2.42 -4.34 -11.58
CA ALA A 118 1.32 -3.96 -10.72
C ALA A 118 0.01 -3.82 -11.52
N VAL A 119 -1.12 -4.17 -10.89
CA VAL A 119 -2.47 -4.02 -11.49
C VAL A 119 -3.15 -2.73 -11.05
N GLY A 120 -2.65 -2.11 -9.98
CA GLY A 120 -3.14 -0.87 -9.40
C GLY A 120 -2.04 -0.14 -8.65
N ALA A 121 -2.21 1.16 -8.44
CA ALA A 121 -1.31 1.96 -7.62
C ALA A 121 -2.11 2.97 -6.79
N PHE A 122 -1.55 3.38 -5.65
CA PHE A 122 -2.15 4.41 -4.82
C PHE A 122 -1.11 5.27 -4.09
N ILE A 123 -1.51 6.50 -3.77
CA ILE A 123 -0.75 7.46 -2.97
C ILE A 123 -0.78 7.03 -1.51
N LEU A 124 0.38 6.93 -0.84
CA LEU A 124 0.47 6.61 0.59
C LEU A 124 -0.33 7.61 1.45
N GLY A 125 -0.95 7.12 2.53
CA GLY A 125 -1.78 7.91 3.44
C GLY A 125 -1.09 9.17 3.95
N ASN A 126 0.12 9.06 4.52
CA ASN A 126 0.87 10.21 5.04
C ASN A 126 1.12 11.30 3.98
N ILE A 127 1.32 10.90 2.72
CA ILE A 127 1.54 11.82 1.61
C ILE A 127 0.23 12.52 1.26
N ALA A 128 -0.86 11.76 1.14
CA ALA A 128 -2.18 12.29 0.86
C ALA A 128 -2.67 13.26 1.95
N ASP A 129 -2.53 12.87 3.22
CA ASP A 129 -2.91 13.72 4.36
C ASP A 129 -2.12 15.03 4.34
N ARG A 130 -0.81 14.97 4.06
CA ARG A 130 0.05 16.16 3.94
C ARG A 130 -0.36 17.07 2.78
N TRP A 131 -0.65 16.52 1.59
CA TRP A 131 -1.08 17.32 0.45
C TRP A 131 -2.40 18.03 0.72
N VAL A 132 -3.34 17.39 1.41
CA VAL A 132 -4.58 18.05 1.84
C VAL A 132 -4.29 19.16 2.85
N GLN A 133 -3.45 18.92 3.86
CA GLN A 133 -3.06 19.93 4.85
C GLN A 133 -2.39 21.15 4.21
N LEU A 134 -1.60 20.94 3.16
CA LEU A 134 -0.88 22.00 2.43
C LEU A 134 -1.68 22.56 1.24
N ASN A 135 -2.92 22.13 1.04
CA ASN A 135 -3.77 22.52 -0.09
C ASN A 135 -3.12 22.30 -1.48
N GLN A 136 -2.34 21.23 -1.62
CA GLN A 136 -1.64 20.80 -2.84
C GLN A 136 -2.48 19.80 -3.64
N ILE A 137 -3.68 20.22 -4.04
CA ILE A 137 -4.70 19.33 -4.61
C ILE A 137 -4.39 18.95 -6.06
N ASP A 138 -3.67 19.81 -6.77
CA ASP A 138 -3.14 19.59 -8.12
C ASP A 138 -2.26 18.34 -8.21
N LEU A 139 -1.44 18.08 -7.19
CA LEU A 139 -0.57 16.90 -7.14
C LEU A 139 -1.35 15.59 -7.18
N PHE A 140 -2.55 15.54 -6.58
CA PHE A 140 -3.42 14.38 -6.67
C PHE A 140 -3.90 14.14 -8.11
N ALA A 141 -4.37 15.18 -8.78
CA ALA A 141 -4.92 15.06 -10.13
C ALA A 141 -3.87 14.50 -11.10
N GLU A 142 -2.67 15.09 -11.10
CA GLU A 142 -1.57 14.65 -11.97
C GLU A 142 -1.13 13.21 -11.65
N THR A 143 -1.01 12.88 -10.36
CA THR A 143 -0.61 11.53 -9.93
C THR A 143 -1.65 10.48 -10.34
N ILE A 144 -2.94 10.73 -10.08
CA ILE A 144 -4.03 9.81 -10.42
C ILE A 144 -4.16 9.66 -11.94
N GLU A 145 -4.02 10.75 -12.70
CA GLU A 145 -4.02 10.70 -14.16
C GLU A 145 -2.86 9.84 -14.68
N PHE A 146 -1.65 10.00 -14.14
CA PHE A 146 -0.49 9.21 -14.54
C PHE A 146 -0.69 7.71 -14.28
N ILE A 147 -1.27 7.33 -13.14
CA ILE A 147 -1.60 5.92 -12.84
C ILE A 147 -2.57 5.36 -13.90
N ARG A 148 -3.65 6.09 -14.19
CA ARG A 148 -4.68 5.68 -15.15
C ARG A 148 -4.15 5.58 -16.57
N LYS A 149 -3.33 6.54 -17.00
CA LYS A 149 -2.71 6.57 -18.33
C LYS A 149 -1.86 5.32 -18.58
N ASN A 150 -1.26 4.76 -17.53
CA ASN A 150 -0.51 3.51 -17.58
C ASN A 150 -1.39 2.25 -17.41
N GLY A 151 -2.72 2.40 -17.37
CA GLY A 151 -3.69 1.31 -17.34
C GLY A 151 -3.90 0.66 -15.97
N LEU A 152 -3.35 1.24 -14.90
CA LEU A 152 -3.56 0.73 -13.53
C LEU A 152 -4.87 1.28 -12.98
N ILE A 153 -5.50 0.55 -12.06
CA ILE A 153 -6.52 1.15 -11.19
C ILE A 153 -5.82 2.14 -10.24
N ALA A 154 -6.40 3.33 -10.08
CA ALA A 154 -5.82 4.44 -9.34
C ALA A 154 -6.56 4.70 -8.04
N GLY A 155 -5.84 4.74 -6.93
CA GLY A 155 -6.41 5.03 -5.61
C GLY A 155 -5.60 6.02 -4.80
N THR A 156 -6.11 6.35 -3.63
CA THR A 156 -5.34 7.03 -2.58
C THR A 156 -5.63 6.40 -1.24
N ALA A 157 -4.63 6.38 -0.36
CA ALA A 157 -4.84 6.13 1.05
C ALA A 157 -5.05 7.45 1.81
N GLY A 158 -5.43 7.35 3.08
CA GLY A 158 -5.48 8.49 4.00
C GLY A 158 -5.71 8.03 5.43
N HIS A 159 -5.17 8.76 6.39
CA HIS A 159 -5.52 8.59 7.80
C HIS A 159 -6.67 9.51 8.20
N ALA A 160 -6.83 10.63 7.49
CA ALA A 160 -7.88 11.60 7.67
C ALA A 160 -9.07 11.33 6.73
N LEU A 161 -10.30 11.61 7.17
CA LEU A 161 -11.49 11.58 6.29
C LEU A 161 -11.49 12.76 5.31
N GLU A 162 -10.69 13.77 5.62
CA GLU A 162 -10.47 14.97 4.83
C GLU A 162 -9.89 14.64 3.45
N VAL A 163 -9.16 13.54 3.28
CA VAL A 163 -8.65 13.09 1.98
C VAL A 163 -9.80 12.79 1.01
N PRO A 164 -10.66 11.78 1.23
CA PRO A 164 -11.77 11.51 0.32
C PRO A 164 -12.71 12.71 0.17
N MET A 165 -12.98 13.47 1.23
CA MET A 165 -13.84 14.66 1.17
C MET A 165 -13.28 15.75 0.25
N THR A 166 -11.96 16.01 0.32
CA THR A 166 -11.30 17.03 -0.49
C THR A 166 -11.26 16.63 -1.95
N LEU A 167 -10.92 15.38 -2.25
CA LEU A 167 -10.91 14.86 -3.62
C LEU A 167 -12.32 14.92 -4.24
N GLN A 168 -13.35 14.53 -3.50
CA GLN A 168 -14.74 14.63 -3.95
C GLN A 168 -15.15 16.08 -4.23
N LYS A 169 -14.80 17.03 -3.34
CA LYS A 169 -15.09 18.46 -3.53
C LYS A 169 -14.37 19.05 -4.74
N ALA A 170 -13.15 18.57 -5.01
CA ALA A 170 -12.34 19.00 -6.14
C ALA A 170 -12.71 18.31 -7.47
N GLY A 171 -13.61 17.34 -7.47
CA GLY A 171 -13.96 16.56 -8.65
C GLY A 171 -12.84 15.62 -9.11
N ILE A 172 -11.94 15.21 -8.21
CA ILE A 172 -10.86 14.27 -8.50
C ILE A 172 -11.36 12.86 -8.19
N ASP A 173 -11.78 12.14 -9.23
CA ASP A 173 -12.24 10.77 -9.11
C ASP A 173 -11.09 9.79 -8.93
N VAL A 174 -11.23 8.83 -8.02
CA VAL A 174 -10.34 7.68 -7.84
C VAL A 174 -11.14 6.38 -7.91
N ASP A 175 -10.50 5.28 -8.26
CA ASP A 175 -11.16 3.97 -8.35
C ASP A 175 -11.37 3.33 -6.97
N PHE A 176 -10.54 3.71 -5.99
CA PHE A 176 -10.66 3.24 -4.60
C PHE A 176 -9.96 4.15 -3.59
N TYR A 177 -10.44 4.08 -2.35
CA TYR A 177 -9.79 4.65 -1.17
C TYR A 177 -9.29 3.53 -0.25
N MET A 178 -8.10 3.69 0.31
CA MET A 178 -7.58 2.82 1.36
C MET A 178 -7.55 3.57 2.70
N LYS A 179 -8.37 3.13 3.66
CA LYS A 179 -8.46 3.72 4.99
C LYS A 179 -8.23 2.64 6.02
N THR A 180 -7.24 2.83 6.88
CA THR A 180 -7.12 2.01 8.10
C THR A 180 -8.22 2.42 9.08
N LEU A 181 -8.97 1.43 9.55
CA LEU A 181 -9.88 1.53 10.69
C LEU A 181 -9.27 0.72 11.83
N HIS A 182 -8.97 1.38 12.95
CA HIS A 182 -8.52 0.72 14.16
C HIS A 182 -9.24 1.35 15.36
N GLY A 183 -9.52 0.54 16.37
CA GLY A 183 -9.91 1.04 17.68
C GLY A 183 -8.69 1.12 18.58
N ASP A 184 -8.72 1.97 19.60
CA ASP A 184 -7.55 2.25 20.44
C ASP A 184 -7.37 1.27 21.60
N ASN A 185 -8.06 0.12 21.56
CA ASN A 185 -8.01 -0.87 22.63
C ASN A 185 -6.80 -1.80 22.50
N TYR A 186 -5.59 -1.23 22.48
CA TYR A 186 -4.33 -1.97 22.45
C TYR A 186 -3.20 -1.18 23.14
N TRP A 187 -2.21 -1.90 23.67
CA TRP A 187 -1.13 -1.33 24.49
C TRP A 187 -0.34 -0.20 23.81
N SER A 188 -0.12 -0.32 22.49
CA SER A 188 0.62 0.67 21.71
C SER A 188 -0.26 1.75 21.06
N ALA A 189 -1.51 1.95 21.52
CA ALA A 189 -2.38 3.03 21.05
C ALA A 189 -1.96 4.38 21.65
N THR A 190 -1.84 5.44 20.84
CA THR A 190 -1.32 6.77 21.29
C THR A 190 -2.15 7.26 22.47
N PRO A 191 -1.51 7.54 23.64
CA PRO A 191 -2.22 8.05 24.81
C PRO A 191 -3.04 9.28 24.42
N GLU A 192 -4.26 9.42 24.95
CA GLU A 192 -5.17 10.49 24.55
C GLU A 192 -4.56 11.89 24.69
N ALA A 193 -3.78 12.10 25.75
CA ALA A 193 -3.06 13.35 26.01
C ALA A 193 -1.94 13.67 24.98
N GLU A 194 -1.45 12.68 24.24
CA GLU A 194 -0.37 12.82 23.25
C GLU A 194 -0.90 12.84 21.81
N ARG A 195 -2.23 12.79 21.62
CA ARG A 195 -2.82 12.76 20.29
C ARG A 195 -2.75 14.13 19.62
N PRO A 196 -2.46 14.18 18.32
CA PRO A 196 -2.60 15.41 17.54
C PRO A 196 -4.06 15.89 17.52
N ALA A 197 -4.26 17.20 17.46
CA ALA A 197 -5.59 17.82 17.44
C ALA A 197 -6.42 17.47 16.20
N LYS A 198 -5.78 17.04 15.11
CA LYS A 198 -6.41 16.60 13.85
C LYS A 198 -5.56 15.54 13.17
N GLY A 199 -6.17 14.39 12.87
CA GLY A 199 -5.56 13.29 12.12
C GLY A 199 -4.37 12.63 12.81
N LEU A 200 -4.29 11.30 12.76
CA LEU A 200 -3.05 10.56 13.07
C LEU A 200 -2.16 10.50 11.84
#